data_AF-A0A1C5DZ56-F1
#
_entry.id   AF-A0A1C5DZ56-F1
#
_cell.length_a   1.000
_cell.length_b   1.000
_cell.length_c   1.000
_cell.angle_alpha   90.00
_cell.angle_beta   90.00
_cell.angle_gamma   90.00
#
_symmetry.space_group_name_H-M   'P 1'
#
loop_
_entity.id
_entity.type
_entity.pdbx_description
1 polymer ?
#
loop_
_entity_poly.entity_id
_entity_poly.type
_entity_poly.pdbx_seq_one_letter_code
_entity_poly.pdbx_strand_id
1 'polypeptide(L)'
;MPDIEVTGAHVEGAEPILTPQALDFVAGLQRRFGARREELLVARTARREEISRTGRLDFLPETAEIRAAEWKVAETPAALLDRRVEITGPTDRK
;
A
#
# COMPACT_ATOMS: atom_id res chain seq x y z
N MET A 1 -2.29 -23.35 -17.29
CA MET A 1 -1.53 -22.18 -16.82
C MET A 1 -2.19 -20.94 -17.41
N PRO A 2 -2.89 -20.16 -16.59
CA PRO A 2 -2.99 -18.72 -16.84
C PRO A 2 -2.67 -17.94 -15.54
N ASP A 3 -2.28 -16.67 -15.46
CA ASP A 3 -2.16 -15.56 -16.42
C ASP A 3 -1.19 -14.55 -15.79
N ILE A 4 0.11 -14.70 -16.04
CA ILE A 4 1.08 -13.67 -15.69
C ILE A 4 1.90 -13.42 -16.95
N GLU A 5 1.82 -12.20 -17.44
CA GLU A 5 2.63 -11.73 -18.56
C GLU A 5 3.63 -10.72 -18.03
N VAL A 6 4.91 -10.97 -18.27
CA VAL A 6 5.97 -9.99 -18.01
C VAL A 6 6.21 -9.25 -19.31
N THR A 7 5.68 -8.02 -19.40
CA THR A 7 5.71 -7.20 -20.63
C THR A 7 6.91 -6.26 -20.70
N GLY A 8 7.67 -6.12 -19.61
CA GLY A 8 8.88 -5.29 -19.58
C GLY A 8 10.02 -5.89 -20.42
N ALA A 9 10.93 -5.03 -20.88
CA ALA A 9 12.17 -5.48 -21.51
C ALA A 9 12.98 -6.34 -20.52
N HIS A 10 13.83 -7.22 -21.05
CA HIS A 10 14.76 -7.98 -20.22
C HIS A 10 15.69 -7.02 -19.46
N VAL A 11 15.84 -7.25 -18.16
CA VAL A 11 16.73 -6.49 -17.27
C VAL A 11 17.72 -7.48 -16.67
N GLU A 12 19.01 -7.19 -16.82
CA GLU A 12 20.08 -8.00 -16.22
C GLU A 12 19.90 -8.08 -14.70
N GLY A 13 19.90 -9.30 -14.15
CA GLY A 13 19.72 -9.54 -12.72
C GLY A 13 18.26 -9.63 -12.25
N ALA A 14 17.29 -9.61 -13.18
CA ALA A 14 15.88 -9.79 -12.84
C ALA A 14 15.52 -11.25 -12.52
N GLU A 15 16.27 -12.23 -13.01
CA GLU A 15 16.02 -13.67 -12.85
C GLU A 15 15.90 -14.12 -11.39
N PRO A 16 16.81 -13.74 -10.46
CA PRO A 16 16.64 -14.08 -9.04
C PRO A 16 15.47 -13.35 -8.36
N ILE A 17 14.92 -12.30 -8.98
CA ILE A 17 13.79 -11.52 -8.44
C ILE A 17 12.45 -12.06 -8.97
N LEU A 18 12.35 -12.25 -10.28
CA LEU A 18 11.15 -12.72 -11.01
C LEU A 18 11.12 -14.24 -11.12
N THR A 19 11.43 -14.93 -10.02
CA THR A 19 11.32 -16.39 -9.97
C THR A 19 9.86 -16.84 -10.17
N PRO A 20 9.61 -18.08 -10.63
CA PRO A 20 8.25 -18.59 -10.77
C PRO A 20 7.42 -18.44 -9.49
N GLN A 21 8.02 -18.73 -8.33
CA GLN A 21 7.35 -18.62 -7.03
C GLN A 21 7.02 -17.16 -6.67
N ALA A 22 7.91 -16.21 -6.99
CA ALA A 22 7.65 -14.79 -6.77
C ALA A 22 6.51 -14.28 -7.65
N LEU A 23 6.49 -14.69 -8.93
CA LEU A 23 5.41 -14.34 -9.85
C LEU A 23 4.07 -14.91 -9.38
N ASP A 24 4.02 -16.19 -9.03
CA ASP A 24 2.82 -16.84 -8.50
C ASP A 24 2.29 -16.14 -7.24
N PHE A 25 3.20 -15.75 -6.34
CA PHE A 25 2.86 -15.02 -5.13
C PHE A 25 2.24 -13.65 -5.45
N VAL A 26 2.89 -12.85 -6.30
CA VAL A 26 2.38 -11.52 -6.70
C VAL A 26 1.03 -11.63 -7.40
N ALA A 27 0.84 -12.62 -8.27
CA ALA A 27 -0.46 -12.84 -8.90
C ALA A 27 -1.53 -13.27 -7.89
N GLY A 28 -1.16 -14.05 -6.87
CA GLY A 28 -2.02 -14.34 -5.73
C GLY A 28 -2.48 -13.07 -4.99
N LEU A 29 -1.57 -12.13 -4.75
CA LEU A 29 -1.90 -10.83 -4.16
C LEU A 29 -2.84 -10.01 -5.05
N GLN A 30 -2.56 -9.94 -6.36
CA GLN A 30 -3.41 -9.21 -7.31
C GLN A 30 -4.83 -9.79 -7.35
N ARG A 31 -4.97 -11.12 -7.43
CA ARG A 31 -6.29 -11.77 -7.42
C ARG A 31 -7.05 -11.51 -6.12
N ARG A 32 -6.36 -11.50 -4.98
CA ARG A 32 -7.00 -11.33 -3.67
C ARG A 32 -7.35 -9.88 -3.35
N PHE A 33 -6.53 -8.92 -3.77
CA PHE A 33 -6.62 -7.53 -3.30
C PHE A 33 -6.81 -6.49 -4.41
N GLY A 34 -6.64 -6.87 -5.68
CA GLY A 34 -6.69 -5.96 -6.83
C GLY A 34 -8.03 -5.23 -6.96
N ALA A 35 -9.14 -5.96 -6.87
CA ALA A 35 -10.48 -5.37 -6.94
C ALA A 35 -10.70 -4.33 -5.83
N ARG A 36 -10.33 -4.64 -4.59
CA ARG A 36 -10.45 -3.71 -3.46
C ARG A 36 -9.59 -2.46 -3.64
N ARG A 37 -8.38 -2.60 -4.19
CA ARG A 37 -7.52 -1.45 -4.51
C ARG A 37 -8.22 -0.52 -5.51
N GLU A 38 -8.85 -1.06 -6.55
CA GLU A 38 -9.55 -0.28 -7.57
C GLU A 38 -10.78 0.45 -7.00
N GLU A 39 -11.60 -0.23 -6.19
CA GLU A 39 -12.71 0.40 -5.46
C GLU A 39 -12.24 1.61 -4.64
N LEU A 40 -11.09 1.49 -3.96
CA LEU A 40 -10.53 2.57 -3.15
C LEU A 40 -10.01 3.74 -4.01
N LEU A 41 -9.52 3.48 -5.22
CA LEU A 41 -9.12 4.55 -6.14
C LEU A 41 -10.33 5.34 -6.62
N VAL A 42 -11.44 4.67 -6.93
CA VAL A 42 -12.71 5.33 -7.27
C VAL A 42 -13.22 6.14 -6.09
N ALA A 43 -13.22 5.57 -4.88
CA ALA A 43 -13.65 6.27 -3.67
C ALA A 43 -12.82 7.53 -3.37
N ARG A 44 -11.51 7.52 -3.68
CA ARG A 44 -10.64 8.71 -3.55
C ARG A 44 -11.07 9.85 -4.47
N THR A 45 -11.46 9.54 -5.71
CA THR A 45 -11.96 10.55 -6.66
C THR A 45 -13.26 11.15 -6.15
N ALA A 46 -14.23 10.31 -5.77
CA ALA A 46 -15.51 10.77 -5.22
C ALA A 46 -15.32 11.64 -3.96
N ARG A 47 -14.44 11.23 -3.04
CA ARG A 47 -14.15 12.02 -1.83
C ARG A 47 -13.50 13.35 -2.17
N ARG A 48 -12.62 13.41 -3.17
CA ARG A 48 -12.00 14.66 -3.62
C ARG A 48 -13.05 15.62 -4.18
N GLU A 49 -13.99 15.14 -4.99
CA GLU A 49 -15.10 15.95 -5.53
C GLU A 49 -15.98 16.52 -4.41
N GLU A 50 -16.31 15.69 -3.42
CA GLU A 50 -17.07 16.12 -2.25
C GLU A 50 -16.35 17.22 -1.46
N ILE A 51 -15.04 17.06 -1.21
CA ILE A 51 -14.22 18.06 -0.52
C ILE A 51 -14.18 19.36 -1.34
N SER A 52 -13.95 19.29 -2.65
CA SER A 52 -13.94 20.47 -3.52
C SER A 52 -15.28 21.23 -3.48
N ARG A 53 -16.41 20.51 -3.46
CA ARG A 53 -17.75 21.09 -3.39
C ARG A 53 -18.07 21.71 -2.04
N THR A 54 -17.66 21.07 -0.95
CA THR A 54 -18.02 21.47 0.41
C THR A 54 -17.00 22.39 1.09
N GLY A 55 -15.76 22.43 0.56
CA GLY A 55 -14.65 23.16 1.15
C GLY A 55 -14.25 22.69 2.54
N ARG A 56 -14.72 21.52 3.01
CA ARG A 56 -14.52 21.05 4.38
C ARG A 56 -13.73 19.76 4.46
N LEU A 57 -12.80 19.77 5.40
CA LEU A 57 -12.17 18.58 5.98
C LEU A 57 -12.47 18.63 7.48
N ASP A 58 -13.05 17.57 8.01
CA ASP A 58 -13.40 17.48 9.42
C ASP A 58 -13.39 16.01 9.87
N PHE A 59 -13.39 15.80 11.19
CA PHE A 59 -13.44 14.46 11.77
C PHE A 59 -14.77 13.78 11.48
N LEU A 60 -14.71 12.51 11.06
CA LEU A 60 -15.91 11.72 10.83
C LEU A 60 -16.62 11.43 12.18
N PRO A 61 -17.92 11.73 12.31
CA PRO A 61 -18.68 11.40 13.52
C PRO A 61 -18.72 9.89 13.78
N GLU A 62 -18.81 9.07 12.73
CA GLU A 62 -18.90 7.61 12.84
C GLU A 62 -17.68 6.93 13.49
N THR A 63 -16.53 7.60 13.54
CA THR A 63 -15.31 7.06 14.17
C THR A 63 -14.98 7.74 15.51
N ALA A 64 -15.92 8.50 16.09
CA ALA A 64 -15.72 9.18 17.36
C ALA A 64 -15.43 8.22 18.52
N GLU A 65 -16.12 7.08 18.57
CA GLU A 65 -15.91 6.06 19.60
C GLU A 65 -14.49 5.48 19.57
N ILE A 66 -13.92 5.26 18.38
CA ILE A 66 -12.55 4.74 18.21
C ILE A 66 -11.53 5.76 18.72
N ARG A 67 -11.77 7.06 18.47
CA ARG A 67 -10.88 8.15 18.94
C ARG A 67 -10.97 8.37 20.45
N ALA A 68 -12.13 8.08 21.05
CA ALA A 68 -12.36 8.24 22.48
C ALA A 68 -11.97 7.01 23.31
N ALA A 69 -11.78 5.85 22.68
CA ALA A 69 -11.42 4.61 23.35
C ALA A 69 -9.93 4.55 23.76
N GLU A 70 -9.65 3.83 24.84
CA GLU A 70 -8.28 3.49 25.24
C GLU A 70 -7.82 2.24 24.48
N TRP A 71 -6.87 2.41 23.55
CA TRP A 71 -6.26 1.31 22.81
C TRP A 71 -4.82 1.66 22.44
N LYS A 72 -4.05 0.63 22.07
CA LYS A 72 -2.67 0.76 21.55
C LYS A 72 -2.48 -0.14 20.35
N VAL A 73 -1.56 0.24 19.47
CA VAL A 73 -1.09 -0.64 18.38
C VAL A 73 -0.37 -1.87 18.95
N ALA A 74 -0.11 -2.85 18.09
CA ALA A 74 0.68 -4.02 18.45
C ALA A 74 2.10 -3.63 18.92
N GLU A 75 2.74 -4.54 19.68
CA GLU A 75 4.10 -4.33 20.18
C GLU A 75 5.09 -4.09 19.03
N THR A 76 5.95 -3.09 19.24
CA THR A 76 6.92 -2.66 18.22
C THR A 76 8.18 -3.53 18.30
N PRO A 77 8.66 -4.11 17.19
CA PRO A 77 9.93 -4.85 17.17
C PRO A 77 11.09 -3.99 17.67
N ALA A 78 12.06 -4.60 18.37
CA ALA A 78 13.20 -3.90 18.96
C ALA A 78 13.97 -3.01 17.94
N ALA A 79 14.13 -3.50 16.70
CA ALA A 79 14.79 -2.78 15.61
C ALA A 79 14.06 -1.48 15.17
N LEU A 80 12.81 -1.29 15.58
CA LEU A 80 11.97 -0.13 15.22
C LEU A 80 11.69 0.80 16.41
N LEU A 81 12.25 0.53 17.59
CA LEU A 81 12.04 1.36 18.79
C LEU A 81 12.75 2.73 18.71
N ASP A 82 13.87 2.80 18.00
CA ASP A 82 14.66 4.03 17.84
C ASP A 82 14.82 4.36 16.36
N ARG A 83 13.96 5.28 15.89
CA ARG A 83 13.96 5.80 14.51
C ARG A 83 14.23 7.31 14.51
N ARG A 84 15.09 7.78 15.41
CA ARG A 84 15.36 9.22 15.63
C ARG A 84 15.81 9.98 14.38
N VAL A 85 16.42 9.29 13.42
CA VAL A 85 16.82 9.82 12.12
C VAL A 85 16.51 8.75 11.07
N GLU A 86 15.86 9.18 10.00
CA GLU A 86 15.63 8.36 8.80
C GLU A 86 16.21 9.08 7.60
N ILE A 87 16.87 8.33 6.72
CA ILE A 87 17.36 8.82 5.44
C ILE A 87 16.56 8.15 4.33
N THR A 88 16.04 8.96 3.40
CA THR A 88 15.38 8.48 2.19
C THR A 88 16.31 8.68 1.00
N GLY A 89 16.23 7.78 0.03
CA GLY A 89 16.99 7.87 -1.22
C GLY A 89 16.46 6.89 -2.26
N PRO A 90 16.90 7.01 -3.50
CA PRO A 90 16.52 6.05 -4.53
C PRO A 90 17.16 4.68 -4.27
N THR A 91 16.64 3.64 -4.92
CA THR A 91 17.15 2.27 -4.81
C THR A 91 18.35 2.01 -5.73
N ASP A 92 18.90 3.04 -6.37
CA ASP A 92 20.06 2.93 -7.27
C ASP A 92 21.29 2.41 -6.53
N ARG A 93 22.03 1.51 -7.19
CA ARG A 93 23.35 1.08 -6.72
C ARG A 93 24.35 2.22 -6.95
N LYS A 94 25.08 2.60 -5.90
CA LYS A 94 26.24 3.50 -6.01
C LYS A 94 27.48 2.77 -6.49
#